data_AF-A0A1I8BA67-F1
#
_entry.id   AF-A0A1I8BA67-F1
#
_cell.length_a   1.000
_cell.length_b   1.000
_cell.length_c   1.000
_cell.angle_alpha   90.00
_cell.angle_beta   90.00
_cell.angle_gamma   90.00
#
_symmetry.space_group_name_H-M   'P 1'
#
loop_
_entity.id
_entity.type
_entity.pdbx_description
1 polymer ?
#
loop_
_entity_poly.entity_id
_entity_poly.type
_entity_poly.pdbx_seq_one_letter_code
_entity_poly.pdbx_strand_id
1 'polypeptide(L)'
;MSRVRSEYSSRDNGSPSAFQMEKREQSNNWFKWFAIIISILCVIFMIATVVLENITLENSNDTSPNASELENIITDGDAGPLSVDGIEVSKQRKNRRNSSSNSVPQPLKWPPPSGSLHLVWSYFKRCQTIDAREVAPIKSNSVMYQRDPRESVIGYRSIAVPGELHGYWTAFTKFGSSRISWKRIFEPAIKLAREGFPVSSNLAMVLQQKESDINEDEDMRSAA
;
A
#
# COMPACT_ATOMS: atom_id res chain seq x y z
N MET A 1 -81.68 -28.00 48.80
CA MET A 1 -80.44 -28.81 48.73
C MET A 1 -80.40 -29.46 47.35
N SER A 2 -79.84 -28.81 46.33
CA SER A 2 -78.45 -29.00 45.86
C SER A 2 -77.98 -30.46 45.89
N ARG A 3 -77.80 -31.10 44.72
CA ARG A 3 -76.47 -31.46 44.16
C ARG A 3 -76.60 -32.37 42.92
N VAL A 4 -76.13 -31.83 41.80
CA VAL A 4 -75.17 -32.42 40.84
C VAL A 4 -75.51 -33.81 40.27
N ARG A 5 -76.03 -33.80 39.04
CA ARG A 5 -75.92 -34.90 38.08
C ARG A 5 -74.50 -34.87 37.51
N SER A 6 -73.70 -35.91 37.71
CA SER A 6 -72.39 -36.02 37.07
C SER A 6 -72.59 -36.35 35.59
N GLU A 7 -72.31 -35.40 34.70
CA GLU A 7 -72.18 -35.67 33.28
C GLU A 7 -70.81 -36.31 33.03
N TYR A 8 -70.84 -37.61 32.73
CA TYR A 8 -69.72 -38.32 32.14
C TYR A 8 -69.59 -37.82 30.69
N SER A 9 -68.67 -36.89 30.46
CA SER A 9 -68.32 -36.40 29.12
C SER A 9 -67.57 -37.51 28.38
N SER A 10 -68.31 -38.31 27.61
CA SER A 10 -67.76 -39.19 26.59
C SER A 10 -67.09 -38.32 25.52
N ARG A 11 -65.76 -38.22 25.57
CA ARG A 11 -64.97 -37.67 24.47
C ARG A 11 -65.07 -38.64 23.30
N ASP A 12 -65.99 -38.37 22.40
CA ASP A 12 -65.99 -38.96 21.07
C ASP A 12 -64.70 -38.52 20.35
N ASN A 13 -63.71 -39.41 20.32
CA ASN A 13 -62.60 -39.31 19.40
C ASN A 13 -63.12 -39.66 18.00
N GLY A 14 -63.85 -38.71 17.41
CA GLY A 14 -64.29 -38.79 16.02
C GLY A 14 -63.08 -39.01 15.11
N SER A 15 -63.14 -40.07 14.32
CA SER A 15 -62.18 -40.29 13.24
C SER A 15 -62.16 -39.04 12.35
N PRO A 16 -60.96 -38.53 11.97
CA PRO A 16 -60.88 -37.32 11.16
C PRO A 16 -61.70 -37.49 9.88
N SER A 17 -62.58 -36.53 9.58
CA SER A 17 -63.37 -36.59 8.34
C SER A 17 -62.44 -36.60 7.12
N ALA A 18 -62.85 -37.26 6.03
CA ALA A 18 -62.02 -37.46 4.83
C ALA A 18 -61.42 -36.15 4.29
N PHE A 19 -62.16 -35.04 4.41
CA PHE A 19 -61.69 -33.69 4.05
C PHE A 19 -60.53 -33.19 4.93
N GLN A 20 -60.54 -33.52 6.23
CA GLN A 20 -59.45 -33.17 7.15
C GLN A 20 -58.21 -34.05 6.92
N MET A 21 -58.40 -35.29 6.45
CA MET A 21 -57.29 -36.17 6.03
C MET A 21 -56.62 -35.63 4.76
N GLU A 22 -57.40 -35.25 3.74
CA GLU A 22 -56.89 -34.69 2.47
C GLU A 22 -56.13 -33.38 2.67
N LYS A 23 -56.64 -32.49 3.52
CA LYS A 23 -55.96 -31.21 3.84
C LYS A 23 -54.62 -31.43 4.57
N ARG A 24 -54.53 -32.44 5.44
CA ARG A 24 -53.28 -32.83 6.11
C ARG A 24 -52.28 -33.44 5.12
N GLU A 25 -52.77 -34.23 4.17
CA GLU A 25 -51.94 -34.84 3.13
C GLU A 25 -51.38 -33.79 2.15
N GLN A 26 -52.21 -32.82 1.73
CA GLN A 26 -51.76 -31.68 0.94
C GLN A 26 -50.72 -30.83 1.68
N SER A 27 -50.95 -30.54 2.97
CA SER A 27 -50.01 -29.76 3.78
C SER A 27 -48.66 -30.47 3.92
N ASN A 28 -48.66 -31.78 4.13
CA ASN A 28 -47.44 -32.57 4.22
C ASN A 28 -46.67 -32.61 2.89
N ASN A 29 -47.39 -32.66 1.76
CA ASN A 29 -46.76 -32.60 0.44
C ASN A 29 -46.18 -31.22 0.14
N TRP A 30 -46.86 -30.16 0.56
CA TRP A 30 -46.35 -28.79 0.49
C TRP A 30 -45.03 -28.66 1.29
N PHE A 31 -44.99 -29.11 2.54
CA PHE A 31 -43.75 -29.09 3.33
C PHE A 31 -42.61 -29.93 2.72
N LYS A 32 -42.91 -31.07 2.09
CA LYS A 32 -41.91 -31.87 1.35
C LYS A 32 -41.32 -31.10 0.17
N TRP A 33 -42.13 -30.40 -0.61
CA TRP A 33 -41.64 -29.56 -1.72
C TRP A 33 -40.79 -28.39 -1.23
N PHE A 34 -41.18 -27.73 -0.13
CA PHE A 34 -40.36 -26.69 0.49
C PHE A 34 -39.00 -27.21 0.97
N ALA A 35 -38.95 -28.39 1.58
CA ALA A 35 -37.70 -29.01 2.01
C ALA A 35 -36.77 -29.35 0.82
N ILE A 36 -37.34 -29.82 -0.30
CA ILE A 36 -36.58 -30.11 -1.52
C ILE A 36 -36.00 -28.83 -2.14
N ILE A 37 -36.80 -27.76 -2.21
CA ILE A 37 -36.34 -26.48 -2.76
C ILE A 37 -35.22 -25.88 -1.91
N ILE A 38 -35.35 -25.92 -0.58
CA ILE A 38 -34.30 -25.45 0.33
C ILE A 38 -33.03 -26.29 0.16
N SER A 39 -33.15 -27.62 0.03
CA SER A 39 -32.00 -28.50 -0.21
C SER A 39 -31.28 -28.16 -1.52
N ILE A 40 -32.02 -27.86 -2.59
CA ILE A 40 -31.43 -27.47 -3.89
C ILE A 40 -30.73 -26.12 -3.78
N LEU A 41 -31.33 -25.15 -3.09
CA LEU A 41 -30.73 -23.83 -2.87
C LEU A 41 -29.45 -23.92 -2.03
N CYS A 42 -29.40 -24.77 -1.00
CA CYS A 42 -28.19 -25.03 -0.22
C CYS A 42 -27.05 -25.62 -1.07
N VAL A 43 -27.36 -26.56 -1.97
CA VAL A 43 -26.37 -27.15 -2.88
C VAL A 43 -25.85 -26.11 -3.87
N ILE A 44 -26.72 -25.28 -4.44
CA ILE A 44 -26.33 -24.19 -5.34
C ILE A 44 -25.42 -23.18 -4.62
N PHE A 45 -25.77 -22.82 -3.38
CA PHE A 45 -24.95 -21.91 -2.57
C PHE A 45 -23.56 -22.49 -2.27
N MET A 46 -23.47 -23.78 -1.92
CA MET A 46 -22.19 -24.46 -1.69
C MET A 46 -21.34 -24.52 -2.96
N ILE A 47 -21.94 -24.79 -4.12
CA ILE A 47 -21.23 -24.78 -5.41
C ILE A 47 -20.75 -23.35 -5.72
N ALA A 48 -21.59 -22.33 -5.50
CA ALA A 48 -21.22 -20.94 -5.73
C ALA A 48 -20.05 -20.50 -4.85
N THR A 49 -20.00 -20.89 -3.58
CA THR A 49 -18.88 -20.57 -2.69
C THR A 49 -17.59 -21.25 -3.13
N VAL A 50 -17.65 -22.52 -3.54
CA VAL A 50 -16.47 -23.26 -4.04
C VAL A 50 -15.96 -22.69 -5.36
N VAL A 51 -16.86 -22.30 -6.27
CA VAL A 51 -16.50 -21.66 -7.54
C VAL A 51 -15.88 -20.29 -7.31
N LEU A 52 -16.42 -19.50 -6.37
CA LEU A 52 -15.86 -18.19 -6.02
C LEU A 52 -14.44 -18.32 -5.47
N GLU A 53 -14.20 -19.31 -4.61
CA GLU A 53 -12.88 -19.60 -4.03
C GLU A 53 -11.88 -20.07 -5.10
N ASN A 54 -12.30 -20.94 -6.02
CA ASN A 54 -11.46 -21.37 -7.15
C ASN A 54 -11.13 -20.23 -8.13
N ILE A 55 -12.09 -19.35 -8.44
CA ILE A 55 -11.84 -18.16 -9.29
C ILE A 55 -10.89 -17.18 -8.59
N THR A 56 -10.97 -17.04 -7.26
CA THR A 56 -10.01 -16.20 -6.53
C THR A 56 -8.60 -16.79 -6.49
N LEU A 57 -8.47 -18.11 -6.49
CA LEU A 57 -7.17 -18.79 -6.52
C LEU A 57 -6.53 -18.76 -7.90
N GLU A 58 -7.29 -18.91 -8.98
CA GLU A 58 -6.78 -18.74 -10.36
C GLU A 58 -6.27 -17.32 -10.60
N ASN A 59 -6.99 -16.30 -10.13
CA ASN A 59 -6.53 -14.91 -10.16
C ASN A 59 -5.28 -14.65 -9.30
N SER A 60 -5.04 -15.45 -8.25
CA SER A 60 -3.84 -15.31 -7.42
C SER A 60 -2.57 -15.89 -8.06
N ASN A 61 -2.72 -16.86 -8.97
CA ASN A 61 -1.59 -17.48 -9.69
C ASN A 61 -1.18 -16.70 -10.95
N ASP A 62 -2.05 -15.84 -11.48
CA ASP A 62 -1.73 -14.92 -12.59
C ASP A 62 -1.26 -13.53 -12.12
N THR A 63 -1.15 -13.29 -10.81
CA THR A 63 -0.55 -12.05 -10.28
C THR A 63 0.94 -12.25 -9.97
N SER A 64 1.71 -12.71 -10.96
CA SER A 64 2.98 -12.01 -11.20
C SER A 64 2.56 -10.68 -11.82
N PRO A 65 2.91 -9.51 -11.27
CA PRO A 65 2.56 -8.26 -11.92
C PRO A 65 3.13 -8.32 -13.34
N ASN A 66 2.24 -8.32 -14.34
CA ASN A 66 2.64 -8.19 -15.73
C ASN A 66 3.51 -6.94 -15.83
N ALA A 67 4.62 -7.04 -16.56
CA ALA A 67 5.60 -5.95 -16.70
C ALA A 67 4.96 -4.60 -17.09
N SER A 68 3.78 -4.62 -17.69
CA SER A 68 2.95 -3.44 -18.04
C SER A 68 2.33 -2.69 -16.85
N GLU A 69 2.10 -3.32 -15.69
CA GLU A 69 1.57 -2.64 -14.50
C GLU A 69 2.68 -1.98 -13.66
N LEU A 70 3.91 -2.51 -13.78
CA LEU A 70 5.14 -1.91 -13.22
C LEU A 70 5.67 -0.76 -14.08
N GLU A 71 5.27 -0.67 -15.36
CA GLU A 71 5.66 0.37 -16.31
C GLU A 71 5.20 1.79 -15.88
N ASN A 72 4.25 1.89 -14.93
CA ASN A 72 3.78 3.16 -14.40
C ASN A 72 4.57 3.67 -13.17
N ILE A 73 5.56 2.92 -12.68
CA ILE A 73 6.46 3.36 -11.61
C ILE A 73 7.74 3.88 -12.26
N ILE A 74 7.71 5.13 -12.70
CA ILE A 74 8.90 5.83 -13.18
C ILE A 74 9.81 6.09 -11.97
N THR A 75 10.88 5.31 -11.84
CA THR A 75 11.99 5.62 -10.94
C THR A 75 13.12 6.26 -11.73
N ASP A 76 13.08 7.58 -11.90
CA ASP A 76 14.21 8.34 -12.44
C ASP A 76 15.31 8.43 -11.38
N GLY A 77 16.03 7.33 -11.18
CA GLY A 77 17.21 7.25 -10.32
C GLY A 77 18.48 7.45 -11.15
N ASP A 78 19.33 8.41 -10.77
CA ASP A 78 20.57 8.78 -11.48
C ASP A 78 21.70 7.72 -11.36
N ALA A 79 21.38 6.52 -10.88
CA ALA A 79 22.29 5.39 -10.74
C ALA A 79 21.99 4.34 -11.82
N GLY A 80 22.78 4.32 -12.91
CA GLY A 80 22.83 3.15 -13.80
C GLY A 80 23.32 1.90 -13.05
N PRO A 81 23.09 0.66 -13.53
CA PRO A 81 22.27 0.19 -14.64
C PRO A 81 20.92 -0.34 -14.10
N LEU A 82 20.00 0.56 -13.77
CA LEU A 82 18.59 0.20 -13.50
C LEU A 82 17.64 0.73 -14.59
N SER A 83 18.17 1.30 -15.67
CA SER A 83 17.40 2.15 -16.60
C SER A 83 17.38 1.70 -18.07
N VAL A 84 17.95 0.53 -18.42
CA VAL A 84 18.25 0.24 -19.85
C VAL A 84 17.19 -0.54 -20.63
N ASP A 85 16.13 -1.04 -20.00
CA ASP A 85 15.01 -1.67 -20.74
C ASP A 85 13.76 -0.80 -20.63
N GLY A 86 13.64 0.21 -21.50
CA GLY A 86 12.42 1.03 -21.57
C GLY A 86 12.56 2.41 -22.20
N ILE A 87 13.50 2.65 -23.11
CA ILE A 87 13.54 3.90 -23.89
C ILE A 87 12.76 3.68 -25.19
N GLU A 88 11.44 3.79 -25.13
CA GLU A 88 10.65 4.25 -26.28
C GLU A 88 9.69 5.35 -25.84
N VAL A 89 10.25 6.56 -25.82
CA VAL A 89 9.56 7.82 -25.54
C VAL A 89 8.48 8.03 -26.60
N SER A 90 7.21 7.86 -26.21
CA SER A 90 6.06 8.30 -26.98
C SER A 90 6.05 9.84 -27.07
N LYS A 91 6.64 10.35 -28.15
CA LYS A 91 6.31 11.67 -28.70
C LYS A 91 4.79 11.72 -28.98
N GLN A 92 4.19 12.83 -28.58
CA GLN A 92 2.81 13.33 -28.85
C GLN A 92 1.86 13.23 -27.64
N ARG A 93 1.11 14.26 -27.25
CA ARG A 93 0.40 15.22 -28.12
C ARG A 93 0.00 16.47 -27.32
N LYS A 94 0.48 17.65 -27.75
CA LYS A 94 -0.05 18.96 -27.32
C LYS A 94 -1.56 18.99 -27.63
N ASN A 95 -2.39 19.10 -26.60
CA ASN A 95 -3.77 19.55 -26.75
C ASN A 95 -4.07 20.63 -25.72
N ARG A 96 -3.73 21.87 -26.08
CA ARG A 96 -4.25 23.09 -25.45
C ARG A 96 -5.75 23.16 -25.77
N ARG A 97 -6.61 22.98 -24.77
CA ARG A 97 -7.97 23.52 -24.79
C ARG A 97 -8.16 24.43 -23.59
N ASN A 98 -8.53 25.66 -23.92
CA ASN A 98 -8.69 26.79 -23.03
C ASN A 98 -9.84 26.52 -22.03
N SER A 99 -9.62 26.84 -20.76
CA SER A 99 -10.68 27.35 -19.90
C SER A 99 -10.07 28.37 -18.95
N SER A 100 -10.48 29.61 -19.19
CA SER A 100 -10.09 30.80 -18.46
C SER A 100 -10.66 30.72 -17.04
N SER A 101 -9.80 30.66 -16.03
CA SER A 101 -10.12 30.95 -14.64
C SER A 101 -8.82 31.34 -13.94
N ASN A 102 -8.77 32.60 -13.52
CA ASN A 102 -7.60 33.25 -12.94
C ASN A 102 -7.06 32.51 -11.70
N SER A 103 -5.93 31.83 -11.87
CA SER A 103 -4.86 31.73 -10.88
C SER A 103 -3.68 31.12 -11.61
N VAL A 104 -2.70 31.94 -12.00
CA VAL A 104 -1.43 31.45 -12.52
C VAL A 104 -0.80 30.64 -11.39
N PRO A 105 -0.63 29.30 -11.52
CA PRO A 105 0.19 28.57 -10.58
C PRO A 105 1.59 29.11 -10.81
N GLN A 106 2.12 29.87 -9.84
CA GLN A 106 3.52 30.27 -9.85
C GLN A 106 4.35 29.00 -10.06
N PRO A 107 5.32 28.97 -10.99
CA PRO A 107 6.18 27.81 -11.15
C PRO A 107 6.87 27.58 -9.80
N LEU A 108 6.68 26.38 -9.24
CA LEU A 108 7.34 25.97 -8.01
C LEU A 108 8.85 26.13 -8.24
N LYS A 109 9.45 27.12 -7.57
CA LYS A 109 10.88 27.41 -7.67
C LYS A 109 11.66 26.27 -7.01
N TRP A 110 12.05 25.29 -7.83
CA TRP A 110 13.01 24.23 -7.49
C TRP A 110 14.32 24.46 -8.26
N PRO A 111 15.49 24.09 -7.69
CA PRO A 111 15.68 23.23 -6.51
C PRO A 111 16.05 23.98 -5.20
N PRO A 112 15.60 23.51 -4.02
CA PRO A 112 16.12 23.88 -2.71
C PRO A 112 17.49 23.21 -2.46
N PRO A 113 18.24 23.70 -1.44
CA PRO A 113 19.51 23.10 -1.02
C PRO A 113 19.34 21.60 -0.72
N SER A 114 20.31 20.82 -1.21
CA SER A 114 20.45 19.37 -1.09
C SER A 114 20.15 18.84 0.33
N GLY A 115 19.16 17.95 0.46
CA GLY A 115 18.85 17.24 1.73
C GLY A 115 17.35 17.01 1.97
N SER A 116 16.46 17.77 1.32
CA SER A 116 15.02 17.66 1.58
C SER A 116 14.37 16.52 0.79
N LEU A 117 14.01 15.41 1.47
CA LEU A 117 13.13 14.39 0.91
C LEU A 117 11.68 14.89 0.93
N HIS A 118 11.15 15.21 -0.25
CA HIS A 118 9.75 15.57 -0.43
C HIS A 118 9.03 14.46 -1.19
N LEU A 119 8.14 13.76 -0.50
CA LEU A 119 7.29 12.74 -1.13
C LEU A 119 5.98 13.39 -1.52
N VAL A 120 5.68 13.41 -2.82
CA VAL A 120 4.42 13.91 -3.38
C VAL A 120 3.56 12.73 -3.78
N TRP A 121 2.36 12.63 -3.22
CA TRP A 121 1.38 11.63 -3.61
C TRP A 121 0.10 12.28 -4.12
N SER A 122 -0.43 11.75 -5.22
CA SER A 122 -1.64 12.27 -5.85
C SER A 122 -2.64 11.14 -6.10
N TYR A 123 -3.80 11.22 -5.45
CA TYR A 123 -4.94 10.32 -5.66
C TYR A 123 -6.23 11.14 -5.55
N PHE A 124 -7.17 10.92 -6.48
CA PHE A 124 -8.42 11.70 -6.57
C PHE A 124 -8.25 13.23 -6.57
N LYS A 125 -7.28 13.76 -7.33
CA LYS A 125 -6.99 15.21 -7.46
C LYS A 125 -6.57 15.90 -6.15
N ARG A 126 -6.15 15.16 -5.12
CA ARG A 126 -5.55 15.72 -3.90
C ARG A 126 -4.06 15.45 -3.90
N CYS A 127 -3.27 16.51 -3.76
CA CYS A 127 -1.82 16.44 -3.61
C CYS A 127 -1.48 16.51 -2.13
N GLN A 128 -0.76 15.50 -1.63
CA GLN A 128 -0.20 15.52 -0.28
C GLN A 128 1.32 15.48 -0.36
N THR A 129 1.95 16.24 0.53
CA THR A 129 3.40 16.33 0.65
C THR A 129 3.81 15.86 2.04
N ILE A 130 4.87 15.05 2.09
CA ILE A 130 5.57 14.71 3.35
C ILE A 130 6.87 15.49 3.34
N ASP A 131 7.04 16.35 4.35
CA ASP A 131 8.29 17.04 4.63
C ASP A 131 9.08 16.22 5.64
N ALA A 132 10.20 15.65 5.19
CA ALA A 132 11.14 14.90 6.01
C ALA A 132 12.51 15.58 6.09
N ARG A 133 12.53 16.91 5.91
CA ARG A 133 13.74 17.72 5.99
C ARG A 133 14.36 17.67 7.38
N GLU A 134 15.67 17.76 7.41
CA GLU A 134 16.46 17.83 8.63
C GLU A 134 16.12 19.09 9.43
N VAL A 135 16.20 18.96 10.76
CA VAL A 135 15.90 20.06 11.67
C VAL A 135 17.14 20.40 12.49
N ALA A 136 17.34 21.70 12.77
CA ALA A 136 18.44 22.14 13.62
C ALA A 136 18.35 21.46 15.01
N PRO A 137 19.47 20.96 15.57
CA PRO A 137 19.47 20.34 16.89
C PRO A 137 18.95 21.28 17.99
N ILE A 138 18.42 20.74 19.08
CA ILE A 138 17.83 21.54 20.17
C ILE A 138 18.82 22.54 20.83
N LYS A 139 20.13 22.24 20.76
CA LYS A 139 21.20 23.09 21.29
C LYS A 139 21.80 24.04 20.24
N SER A 140 21.22 24.11 19.04
CA SER A 140 21.67 25.03 18.00
C SER A 140 21.34 26.49 18.36
N ASN A 141 22.13 27.43 17.84
CA ASN A 141 21.88 28.86 17.98
C ASN A 141 22.36 29.63 16.74
N SER A 142 21.92 30.88 16.57
CA SER A 142 22.21 31.68 15.38
C SER A 142 23.68 32.09 15.23
N VAL A 143 24.49 31.94 16.27
CA VAL A 143 25.88 32.43 16.30
C VAL A 143 26.92 31.29 16.30
N MET A 144 26.48 30.03 16.23
CA MET A 144 27.31 28.85 16.49
C MET A 144 28.47 28.65 15.51
N TYR A 145 28.43 29.27 14.33
CA TYR A 145 29.47 29.20 13.30
C TYR A 145 30.20 30.54 13.06
N GLN A 146 29.97 31.57 13.89
CA GLN A 146 30.59 32.88 13.68
C GLN A 146 32.12 32.85 13.87
N ARG A 147 32.61 31.99 14.76
CA ARG A 147 34.04 31.87 15.05
C ARG A 147 34.78 31.12 13.95
N ASP A 148 34.19 30.04 13.46
CA ASP A 148 34.73 29.24 12.35
C ASP A 148 33.59 28.79 11.42
N PRO A 149 33.40 29.46 10.28
CA PRO A 149 32.41 29.07 9.28
C PRO A 149 32.66 27.69 8.67
N ARG A 150 33.87 27.11 8.76
CA ARG A 150 34.16 25.79 8.21
C ARG A 150 33.42 24.69 8.99
N GLU A 151 33.17 24.90 10.27
CA GLU A 151 32.40 23.97 11.12
C GLU A 151 30.93 23.81 10.65
N SER A 152 30.43 24.72 9.80
CA SER A 152 29.08 24.56 9.21
C SER A 152 29.05 23.64 7.99
N VAL A 153 30.22 23.23 7.49
CA VAL A 153 30.34 22.37 6.29
C VAL A 153 31.01 21.05 6.65
N ILE A 154 32.06 21.09 7.45
CA ILE A 154 32.91 19.92 7.76
C ILE A 154 32.83 19.59 9.26
N GLY A 155 32.74 18.29 9.56
CA GLY A 155 32.74 17.75 10.91
C GLY A 155 31.35 17.62 11.55
N TYR A 156 31.29 17.04 12.73
CA TYR A 156 30.02 16.68 13.38
C TYR A 156 29.07 17.85 13.65
N ARG A 157 29.59 19.08 13.74
CA ARG A 157 28.78 20.28 13.99
C ARG A 157 27.93 20.68 12.80
N SER A 158 28.32 20.31 11.57
CA SER A 158 27.53 20.59 10.37
C SER A 158 26.29 19.69 10.24
N ILE A 159 26.17 18.66 11.08
CA ILE A 159 25.11 17.66 11.02
C ILE A 159 23.82 18.18 11.70
N ALA A 160 22.72 18.19 10.95
CA ALA A 160 21.36 18.43 11.45
C ALA A 160 20.69 17.11 11.87
N VAL A 161 19.53 17.18 12.54
CA VAL A 161 18.76 15.98 12.93
C VAL A 161 18.14 15.34 11.68
N PRO A 162 18.52 14.11 11.30
CA PRO A 162 18.04 13.49 10.07
C PRO A 162 16.55 13.08 10.20
N GLY A 163 15.75 13.44 9.19
CA GLY A 163 14.30 13.14 9.13
C GLY A 163 13.91 12.02 8.16
N GLU A 164 14.83 11.57 7.32
CA GLU A 164 14.57 10.71 6.15
C GLU A 164 13.85 9.39 6.51
N LEU A 165 14.37 8.64 7.49
CA LEU A 165 13.78 7.36 7.90
C LEU A 165 12.35 7.53 8.44
N HIS A 166 12.11 8.62 9.17
CA HIS A 166 10.76 8.97 9.65
C HIS A 166 9.84 9.34 8.49
N GLY A 167 10.37 10.04 7.48
CA GLY A 167 9.68 10.35 6.23
C GLY A 167 9.21 9.09 5.50
N TYR A 168 10.11 8.13 5.28
CA TYR A 168 9.77 6.85 4.64
C TYR A 168 8.75 6.06 5.44
N TRP A 169 8.89 6.00 6.77
CA TRP A 169 7.91 5.33 7.62
C TRP A 169 6.53 5.99 7.54
N THR A 170 6.48 7.33 7.54
CA THR A 170 5.23 8.09 7.40
C THR A 170 4.58 7.85 6.04
N ALA A 171 5.38 7.76 4.98
CA ALA A 171 4.88 7.45 3.64
C ALA A 171 4.36 6.02 3.55
N PHE A 172 5.09 5.05 4.11
CA PHE A 172 4.69 3.65 4.13
C PHE A 172 3.42 3.43 4.94
N THR A 173 3.28 4.08 6.10
CA THR A 173 2.08 3.96 6.92
C THR A 173 0.84 4.62 6.30
N LYS A 174 1.02 5.74 5.58
CA LYS A 174 -0.11 6.47 4.94
C LYS A 174 -0.50 5.94 3.57
N PHE A 175 0.49 5.56 2.76
CA PHE A 175 0.32 5.24 1.33
C PHE A 175 0.83 3.85 0.96
N GLY A 176 1.39 3.10 1.90
CA GLY A 176 1.91 1.76 1.65
C GLY A 176 0.80 0.81 1.21
N SER A 177 1.15 -0.06 0.27
CA SER A 177 0.28 -1.15 -0.16
C SER A 177 0.34 -2.29 0.87
N SER A 178 -0.81 -2.85 1.23
CA SER A 178 -0.89 -4.03 2.13
C SER A 178 -0.19 -5.27 1.57
N ARG A 179 0.23 -5.25 0.30
CA ARG A 179 0.91 -6.37 -0.38
C ARG A 179 2.41 -6.47 -0.07
N ILE A 180 3.05 -5.39 0.39
CA ILE A 180 4.50 -5.34 0.62
C ILE A 180 4.77 -4.98 2.07
N SER A 181 5.50 -5.83 2.79
CA SER A 181 5.90 -5.55 4.16
C SER A 181 7.06 -4.56 4.20
N TRP A 182 7.14 -3.76 5.27
CA TRP A 182 8.21 -2.79 5.47
C TRP A 182 9.60 -3.42 5.34
N LYS A 183 9.80 -4.59 5.95
CA LYS A 183 11.05 -5.34 5.89
C LYS A 183 11.47 -5.67 4.45
N ARG A 184 10.50 -6.10 3.62
CA ARG A 184 10.76 -6.54 2.24
C ARG A 184 11.26 -5.42 1.34
N ILE A 185 10.94 -4.15 1.66
CA ILE A 185 11.44 -2.99 0.92
C ILE A 185 12.97 -2.87 1.04
N PHE A 186 13.54 -3.22 2.19
CA PHE A 186 14.98 -3.07 2.46
C PHE A 186 15.82 -4.29 2.05
N GLU A 187 15.20 -5.45 1.83
CA GLU A 187 15.91 -6.68 1.44
C GLU A 187 16.90 -6.50 0.26
N PRO A 188 16.53 -5.87 -0.87
CA PRO A 188 17.47 -5.67 -1.98
C PRO A 188 18.64 -4.76 -1.59
N ALA A 189 18.40 -3.69 -0.82
CA ALA A 189 19.45 -2.78 -0.36
C ALA A 189 20.43 -3.46 0.61
N ILE A 190 19.91 -4.27 1.55
CA ILE A 190 20.74 -5.04 2.48
C ILE A 190 21.62 -6.05 1.73
N LYS A 191 21.07 -6.71 0.70
CA LYS A 191 21.82 -7.65 -0.13
C LYS A 191 22.97 -6.93 -0.85
N LEU A 192 22.69 -5.80 -1.51
CA LEU A 192 23.71 -5.00 -2.20
C LEU A 192 24.80 -4.49 -1.23
N ALA A 193 24.43 -4.06 -0.02
CA ALA A 193 25.40 -3.60 0.96
C ALA A 193 26.32 -4.72 1.50
N ARG A 194 25.85 -5.98 1.51
CA ARG A 194 26.62 -7.14 2.00
C ARG A 194 27.46 -7.80 0.91
N GLU A 195 26.90 -7.94 -0.28
CA GLU A 195 27.54 -8.62 -1.41
C GLU A 195 28.42 -7.67 -2.23
N GLY A 196 28.20 -6.35 -2.09
CA GLY A 196 28.87 -5.32 -2.87
C GLY A 196 28.28 -5.15 -4.27
N PHE A 197 28.74 -4.12 -4.97
CA PHE A 197 28.39 -3.84 -6.35
C PHE A 197 29.58 -3.17 -7.07
N PRO A 198 29.72 -3.34 -8.40
CA PRO A 198 30.81 -2.71 -9.14
C PRO A 198 30.65 -1.18 -9.13
N VAL A 199 31.77 -0.48 -8.91
CA VAL A 199 31.80 0.99 -8.87
C VAL A 199 31.50 1.56 -10.26
N SER A 200 30.50 2.45 -10.33
CA SER A 200 30.16 3.16 -11.56
C SER A 200 31.21 4.22 -11.92
N SER A 201 31.30 4.62 -13.18
CA SER A 201 32.25 5.66 -13.62
C SER A 201 32.08 6.98 -12.87
N ASN A 202 30.83 7.38 -12.59
CA ASN A 202 30.52 8.58 -11.84
C ASN A 202 30.98 8.47 -10.38
N LEU A 203 30.74 7.32 -9.73
CA LEU A 203 31.18 7.10 -8.36
C LEU A 203 32.71 7.06 -8.27
N ALA A 204 33.38 6.39 -9.22
CA ALA A 204 34.84 6.36 -9.29
C ALA A 204 35.43 7.77 -9.43
N MET A 205 34.85 8.61 -10.29
CA MET A 205 35.27 10.00 -10.47
C MET A 205 35.13 10.81 -9.19
N VAL A 206 34.00 10.69 -8.48
CA VAL A 206 33.76 11.41 -7.22
C VAL A 206 34.70 10.91 -6.12
N LEU A 207 34.92 9.60 -6.01
CA LEU A 207 35.87 9.03 -5.05
C LEU A 207 37.28 9.55 -5.30
N GLN A 208 37.72 9.62 -6.56
CA GLN A 208 39.03 10.19 -6.92
C GLN A 208 39.13 11.68 -6.57
N GLN A 209 38.07 12.46 -6.79
CA GLN A 209 38.04 13.87 -6.39
C GLN A 209 38.10 14.07 -4.88
N LYS A 210 37.65 13.07 -4.11
CA LYS A 210 37.56 13.09 -2.64
C LYS A 210 38.62 12.25 -1.94
N GLU A 211 39.61 11.76 -2.68
CA GLU A 211 40.64 10.86 -2.17
C GLU A 211 41.43 11.46 -0.98
N SER A 212 41.76 12.75 -1.02
CA SER A 212 42.42 13.43 0.10
C SER A 212 41.56 13.40 1.37
N ASP A 213 40.30 13.80 1.24
CA ASP A 213 39.35 13.92 2.36
C ASP A 213 39.07 12.53 2.98
N ILE A 214 38.97 11.50 2.14
CA ILE A 214 38.75 10.10 2.57
C ILE A 214 39.97 9.55 3.31
N ASN A 215 41.19 9.84 2.84
CA ASN A 215 42.42 9.32 3.44
C ASN A 215 42.78 10.01 4.77
N GLU A 216 42.32 11.25 4.97
CA GLU A 216 42.47 12.00 6.22
C GLU A 216 41.58 11.45 7.34
N ASP A 217 40.42 10.88 7.00
CA ASP A 217 39.46 10.32 7.96
C ASP A 217 39.73 8.81 8.20
N GLU A 218 40.04 8.45 9.44
CA GLU A 218 40.35 7.08 9.82
C GLU A 218 39.16 6.12 9.62
N ASP A 219 37.95 6.58 9.91
CA ASP A 219 36.74 5.77 9.82
C ASP A 219 36.42 5.49 8.35
N MET A 220 36.50 6.52 7.49
CA MET A 220 36.27 6.35 6.04
C MET A 220 37.31 5.45 5.39
N ARG A 221 38.58 5.56 5.79
CA ARG A 221 39.65 4.70 5.28
C ARG A 221 39.50 3.25 5.70
N SER A 222 39.04 2.99 6.92
CA SER A 222 38.85 1.62 7.43
C SER A 222 37.68 0.87 6.79
N ALA A 223 36.76 1.60 6.15
CA ALA A 223 35.57 1.08 5.49
C ALA A 223 35.77 0.74 4.00
N ALA A 224 36.93 1.11 3.43
CA ALA A 224 37.32 0.84 2.04
C ALA A 224 38.13 -0.47 1.93
#